data_AF-A0A832LZ28-F1
#
_entry.id   AF-A0A832LZ28-F1
#
_cell.length_a   1.000
_cell.length_b   1.000
_cell.length_c   1.000
_cell.angle_alpha   90.00
_cell.angle_beta   90.00
_cell.angle_gamma   90.00
#
_symmetry.space_group_name_H-M   'P 1'
#
loop_
_entity.id
_entity.type
_entity.pdbx_description
1 polymer ?
#
loop_
_entity_poly.entity_id
_entity_poly.type
_entity_poly.pdbx_seq_one_letter_code
_entity_poly.pdbx_strand_id
1 'polypeptide(L)' 'TYKKYPEIGILLPAMGYGDEQIKDLETTINKVPCDAVVIGTPIDLRRIVDIKKPAVRVSYDLQEIGKPDIADILKGLKF' A
#
# COMPACT_ATOMS: atom_id res chain seq x y z
N THR A 1 14.29 -4.06 14.25
CA THR A 1 14.19 -3.72 12.81
C THR A 1 14.95 -2.45 12.45
N TYR A 2 14.68 -1.31 13.08
CA TYR A 2 15.43 -0.05 12.84
C TYR A 2 16.96 -0.15 12.98
N LYS A 3 17.46 -0.86 14.00
CA LYS A 3 18.91 -1.10 14.17
C LYS A 3 19.56 -1.86 13.00
N LYS A 4 18.78 -2.65 12.26
CA LYS A 4 19.25 -3.47 11.13
C LYS A 4 19.21 -2.68 9.81
N TYR A 5 18.39 -1.63 9.74
CA TYR A 5 18.20 -0.80 8.55
C TYR A 5 18.23 0.68 8.95
N PRO A 6 19.42 1.26 9.19
CA PRO A 6 19.53 2.64 9.68
C PRO A 6 19.04 3.68 8.66
N GLU A 7 19.07 3.37 7.36
CA GLU A 7 18.71 4.30 6.28
C GLU A 7 17.24 4.22 5.86
N ILE A 8 16.46 3.35 6.51
CA ILE A 8 15.07 3.09 6.14
C ILE A 8 14.13 4.27 6.47
N GLY A 9 14.65 5.29 7.17
CA GLY A 9 13.94 6.50 7.52
C GLY A 9 12.80 6.27 8.51
N ILE A 10 11.85 7.20 8.51
CA ILE A 10 10.65 7.11 9.34
C ILE A 10 9.63 6.26 8.57
N LEU A 11 9.33 5.07 9.09
CA LEU A 11 8.34 4.17 8.48
C LEU A 11 7.37 3.59 9.51
N LEU A 12 6.23 3.17 9.02
CA LEU A 12 5.29 2.34 9.76
C LEU A 12 5.55 0.89 9.36
N PRO A 13 6.05 0.02 10.26
CA PRO A 13 6.35 -1.36 9.89
C PRO A 13 5.05 -2.09 9.59
N ALA A 14 5.06 -2.93 8.55
CA ALA A 14 3.95 -3.86 8.31
C ALA A 14 3.95 -4.90 9.43
N MET A 15 3.08 -4.72 10.43
CA MET A 15 2.95 -5.62 11.56
C MET A 15 1.98 -6.78 11.25
N GLY A 16 1.02 -6.57 10.34
CA GLY A 16 -0.06 -7.49 9.99
C GLY A 16 -1.42 -6.76 10.01
N TYR A 17 -2.51 -7.52 9.96
CA TYR A 17 -3.89 -6.99 9.93
C TYR A 17 -4.81 -7.63 10.99
N GLY A 18 -4.24 -8.11 12.11
CA GLY A 18 -5.06 -8.46 13.27
C GLY A 18 -5.68 -7.22 13.93
N ASP A 19 -6.74 -7.38 14.71
CA ASP A 19 -7.50 -6.26 15.30
C ASP A 19 -6.63 -5.27 16.08
N GLU A 20 -5.72 -5.77 16.92
CA GLU A 20 -4.78 -4.92 17.68
C GLU A 20 -3.82 -4.17 16.76
N GLN A 21 -3.36 -4.81 15.68
CA GLN A 21 -2.41 -4.23 14.73
C GLN A 21 -3.05 -3.13 13.89
N ILE A 22 -4.32 -3.35 13.51
CA ILE A 22 -5.14 -2.34 12.82
C ILE A 22 -5.32 -1.12 13.73
N LYS A 23 -5.66 -1.32 15.00
CA LYS A 23 -5.85 -0.25 15.97
C LYS A 23 -4.58 0.55 16.25
N ASP A 24 -3.43 -0.13 16.33
CA ASP A 24 -2.12 0.51 16.49
C ASP A 24 -1.74 1.32 15.24
N LEU A 25 -2.00 0.79 14.05
CA LEU A 25 -1.79 1.49 12.78
C LEU A 25 -2.65 2.75 12.71
N GLU A 26 -3.94 2.66 13.04
CA GLU A 26 -4.88 3.78 13.09
C GLU A 26 -4.38 4.87 14.04
N THR A 27 -4.03 4.48 15.26
CA THR A 27 -3.54 5.39 16.30
C THR A 27 -2.27 6.08 15.86
N THR A 28 -1.36 5.34 15.22
CA THR A 28 -0.09 5.89 14.73
C THR A 28 -0.35 6.90 13.62
N ILE A 29 -1.09 6.53 12.57
CA ILE A 29 -1.42 7.43 11.45
C ILE A 29 -2.08 8.72 11.95
N ASN A 30 -3.04 8.61 12.86
CA ASN A 30 -3.77 9.79 13.37
C ASN A 30 -2.89 10.67 14.27
N LYS A 31 -1.85 10.15 14.93
CA LYS A 31 -0.91 10.94 15.74
C LYS A 31 0.18 11.68 14.94
N VAL A 32 0.50 11.26 13.72
CA VAL A 32 1.57 11.91 12.92
C VAL A 32 1.19 13.35 12.56
N PRO A 33 1.99 14.39 12.84
CA PRO A 33 1.67 15.75 12.39
C PRO A 33 1.91 15.89 10.87
N CYS A 34 0.87 15.68 10.07
CA CYS A 34 0.90 15.83 8.61
C CYS A 34 -0.41 16.40 8.06
N ASP A 35 -0.34 17.06 6.90
CA ASP A 35 -1.52 17.65 6.23
C ASP A 35 -2.33 16.61 5.45
N ALA A 36 -1.69 15.55 4.97
CA ALA A 36 -2.32 14.48 4.20
C ALA A 36 -1.63 13.12 4.38
N VAL A 37 -2.37 12.06 4.05
CA VAL A 37 -1.90 10.67 4.04
C VAL A 37 -1.98 10.12 2.62
N VAL A 38 -0.87 9.57 2.12
CA VAL A 38 -0.80 8.93 0.81
C VAL A 38 -0.74 7.42 1.00
N ILE A 39 -1.75 6.72 0.49
CA ILE A 39 -1.88 5.26 0.57
C ILE A 39 -1.22 4.66 -0.67
N GLY A 40 0.00 4.14 -0.49
CA GLY A 40 0.78 3.49 -1.55
C GLY A 40 0.54 1.98 -1.69
N THR A 41 -0.47 1.42 -1.03
CA THR A 41 -0.78 -0.01 -1.07
C THR A 41 -1.77 -0.35 -2.18
N PRO A 42 -1.71 -1.58 -2.75
CA PRO A 42 -2.71 -2.03 -3.72
C PRO A 42 -4.13 -2.03 -3.16
N ILE A 43 -4.30 -2.29 -1.86
CA ILE A 43 -5.58 -2.16 -1.16
C ILE A 43 -5.77 -0.71 -0.68
N ASP A 44 -7.02 -0.25 -0.69
CA ASP A 44 -7.38 0.98 -0.01
C ASP A 44 -7.43 0.76 1.51
N LEU A 45 -6.43 1.28 2.24
CA LEU A 45 -6.34 1.15 3.70
C LEU A 45 -7.54 1.77 4.43
N ARG A 46 -8.25 2.73 3.82
CA ARG A 46 -9.46 3.34 4.41
C ARG A 46 -10.60 2.34 4.59
N ARG A 47 -10.50 1.16 3.98
CA ARG A 47 -11.46 0.06 4.16
C ARG A 47 -11.32 -0.67 5.49
N ILE A 48 -10.16 -0.52 6.15
CA ILE A 48 -9.82 -1.25 7.38
C ILE A 48 -9.32 -0.35 8.51
N VAL A 49 -8.94 0.91 8.22
CA VAL A 49 -8.41 1.88 9.18
C VAL A 49 -9.16 3.21 9.07
N ASP A 50 -9.60 3.79 10.19
CA ASP A 50 -10.21 5.13 10.21
C ASP A 50 -9.13 6.23 10.18
N ILE A 51 -8.86 6.76 8.98
CA ILE A 51 -7.89 7.83 8.78
C ILE A 51 -8.61 9.18 8.85
N LYS A 52 -8.36 9.95 9.92
CA LYS A 52 -9.05 11.23 10.19
C LYS A 52 -8.53 12.41 9.38
N LYS A 53 -7.44 12.22 8.65
CA LYS A 53 -6.77 13.23 7.83
C LYS A 53 -7.14 13.06 6.36
N PRO A 54 -7.04 14.12 5.54
CA PRO A 54 -7.17 13.99 4.09
C PRO A 54 -6.28 12.85 3.57
N ALA A 55 -6.90 11.87 2.91
CA ALA A 55 -6.23 10.66 2.48
C ALA A 55 -6.51 10.34 1.01
N VAL A 56 -5.45 10.08 0.25
CA VAL A 56 -5.51 9.72 -1.17
C VAL A 56 -4.84 8.36 -1.40
N ARG A 57 -5.42 7.53 -2.27
CA ARG A 57 -4.83 6.27 -2.70
C ARG A 57 -4.13 6.45 -4.04
N VAL A 58 -2.91 5.96 -4.12
CA VAL A 58 -2.17 5.87 -5.39
C VAL A 58 -2.59 4.59 -6.08
N SER A 59 -3.02 4.71 -7.34
CA SER A 59 -3.24 3.58 -8.24
C SER A 59 -2.11 3.51 -9.26
N TYR A 60 -1.74 2.30 -9.62
CA TYR A 60 -0.82 2.02 -10.70
C TYR A 60 -1.36 0.83 -11.48
N ASP A 61 -1.12 0.83 -12.79
CA ASP A 61 -1.44 -0.28 -13.66
C ASP A 61 -0.16 -0.96 -14.14
N LEU A 62 -0.23 -2.27 -14.31
CA LEU A 62 0.86 -3.03 -14.90
C LEU A 62 1.04 -2.60 -16.35
N GLN A 63 2.25 -2.14 -16.68
CA GLN A 63 2.66 -1.92 -18.06
C GLN A 63 3.66 -3.00 -18.45
N GLU A 64 3.24 -3.93 -19.31
CA GLU A 64 4.14 -4.93 -19.88
C GLU A 64 5.11 -4.26 -20.86
N ILE A 65 6.41 -4.46 -20.65
CA ILE A 65 7.47 -3.92 -21.51
C ILE A 65 8.00 -5.08 -22.37
N GLY A 66 7.39 -5.28 -23.54
CA GLY A 66 7.81 -6.31 -24.49
C GLY A 66 6.65 -7.02 -25.17
N LYS A 67 6.99 -7.92 -26.10
CA LYS A 67 6.06 -8.76 -26.84
C LYS A 67 6.59 -10.20 -26.90
N PRO A 68 5.71 -11.23 -26.93
CA PRO A 68 4.25 -11.15 -26.80
C PRO A 68 3.83 -10.77 -25.38
N ASP A 69 2.75 -10.00 -25.24
CA ASP A 69 2.13 -9.72 -23.93
C ASP A 69 1.06 -10.76 -23.58
N ILE A 70 0.48 -10.66 -22.38
CA ILE A 70 -0.60 -11.57 -21.94
C ILE A 70 -1.76 -11.59 -22.96
N ALA A 71 -2.12 -10.44 -23.54
CA ALA A 71 -3.20 -10.37 -24.51
C ALA A 71 -2.85 -11.10 -25.82
N ASP A 72 -1.59 -11.05 -26.26
CA ASP A 72 -1.11 -11.78 -27.43
C ASP A 72 -1.11 -13.30 -27.20
N ILE A 73 -0.72 -13.74 -26.00
CA ILE A 73 -0.78 -15.17 -25.62
C ILE A 73 -2.23 -15.66 -25.62
N LEU A 74 -3.15 -14.88 -25.01
CA LEU A 74 -4.56 -15.24 -24.95
C LEU A 74 -5.21 -15.35 -26.33
N LYS A 75 -4.82 -14.51 -27.30
CA LYS A 75 -5.27 -14.63 -28.71
C LYS A 75 -4.76 -15.89 -29.40
N GLY A 76 -3.57 -16.36 -29.04
CA GLY A 76 -2.98 -17.58 -29.60
C GLY A 76 -3.62 -18.87 -29.09
N LEU A 77 -4.29 -18.81 -27.95
CA LEU A 77 -5.03 -19.93 -27.37
C LEU A 77 -6.41 -20.02 -28.05
N LYS A 78 -6.59 -21.03 -28.90
CA LYS A 78 -7.92 -21.41 -29.40
C LYS A 78 -8.67 -22.15 -28.30
N PHE A 79 -9.71 -21.54 -27.75
CA PHE A 79 -10.75 -22.19 -26.95
C PHE A 79 -11.91 -22.61 -27.86
#